data_AF-A0A8T2QSH9-F1
#
_entry.id   AF-A0A8T2QSH9-F1
#
_cell.length_a   1.000
_cell.length_b   1.000
_cell.length_c   1.000
_cell.angle_alpha   90.00
_cell.angle_beta   90.00
_cell.angle_gamma   90.00
#
_symmetry.space_group_name_H-M   'P 1'
#
loop_
_entity.id
_entity.type
_entity.pdbx_description
1 polymer ?
#
loop_
_entity_poly.entity_id
_entity_poly.type
_entity_poly.pdbx_seq_one_letter_code
_entity_poly.pdbx_strand_id
1 'polypeptide(L)'
;MKKISYSLIEEQEGKTWKPDDHISFVDLLADERYCGISYNEKEEVRGLLKKNPEFWKQRPLTERMKRVAADDVKFLLHIHQKMVRKLGPLSRWQLKLRGSLYCRCFCVDAGVYQDWPDLPGPPDEIEAELSELQEILSAVDVPPGKMGYIIGKKGASILRIKESCKADIFTGGAKGPPDKVFVIGIMKEVRKAEAMLRGRIGVRSM
;
A
#
# COMPACT_ATOMS: atom_id res chain seq x y z
N MET A 1 4.18 -4.45 -4.20
CA MET A 1 4.77 -4.44 -5.56
C MET A 1 3.84 -3.85 -6.62
N LYS A 2 2.71 -4.47 -7.00
CA LYS A 2 1.86 -3.98 -8.12
C LYS A 2 1.22 -2.60 -7.89
N LYS A 3 0.70 -2.35 -6.69
CA LYS A 3 0.23 -1.02 -6.27
C LYS A 3 1.35 0.03 -6.39
N ILE A 4 2.55 -0.30 -5.91
CA ILE A 4 3.71 0.58 -5.94
C ILE A 4 4.08 0.91 -7.39
N SER A 5 4.16 -0.09 -8.28
CA SER A 5 4.47 0.13 -9.69
C SER A 5 3.40 0.96 -10.40
N TYR A 6 2.12 0.76 -10.10
CA TYR A 6 1.04 1.57 -10.65
C TYR A 6 1.15 3.04 -10.21
N SER A 7 1.33 3.30 -8.91
CA SER A 7 1.51 4.67 -8.37
C SER A 7 2.72 5.38 -8.99
N LEU A 8 3.85 4.67 -9.13
CA LEU A 8 5.06 5.24 -9.71
C LEU A 8 4.88 5.62 -11.19
N ILE A 9 4.12 4.83 -11.97
CA ILE A 9 3.77 5.20 -13.35
C ILE A 9 2.93 6.46 -13.37
N GLU A 10 1.91 6.55 -12.51
CA GLU A 10 1.07 7.75 -12.45
C GLU A 10 1.86 9.00 -12.00
N GLU A 11 2.76 8.86 -11.03
CA GLU A 11 3.66 9.94 -10.60
C GLU A 11 4.60 10.38 -11.74
N GLN A 12 5.15 9.44 -12.51
CA GLN A 12 5.93 9.74 -13.72
C GLN A 12 5.12 10.47 -14.80
N GLU A 13 3.82 10.18 -14.91
CA GLU A 13 2.87 10.84 -15.82
C GLU A 13 2.37 12.18 -15.26
N GLY A 14 2.87 12.63 -14.11
CA GLY A 14 2.57 13.93 -13.49
C GLY A 14 1.35 13.94 -12.59
N LYS A 15 0.76 12.78 -12.27
CA LYS A 15 -0.33 12.70 -11.30
C LYS A 15 0.18 13.09 -9.91
N THR A 16 -0.60 13.91 -9.21
CA THR A 16 -0.28 14.30 -7.84
C THR A 16 -0.46 13.13 -6.88
N TRP A 17 0.53 12.93 -6.01
CA TRP A 17 0.43 11.92 -4.94
C TRP A 17 -0.75 12.23 -4.02
N LYS A 18 -1.52 11.19 -3.69
CA LYS A 18 -2.61 11.25 -2.72
C LYS A 18 -2.48 10.11 -1.71
N PRO A 19 -2.73 10.37 -0.42
CA PRO A 19 -2.73 9.32 0.59
C PRO A 19 -3.83 8.30 0.28
N ASP A 20 -3.52 7.02 0.48
CA ASP A 20 -4.43 5.91 0.25
C ASP A 20 -5.02 5.83 -1.17
N ASP A 21 -4.36 6.42 -2.18
CA ASP A 21 -4.76 6.23 -3.57
C ASP A 21 -4.55 4.76 -3.95
N HIS A 22 -5.65 4.05 -4.17
CA HIS A 22 -5.69 2.60 -4.36
C HIS A 22 -6.48 2.31 -5.62
N ILE A 23 -5.82 1.68 -6.60
CA ILE A 23 -6.53 1.05 -7.71
C ILE A 23 -7.18 -0.25 -7.24
N SER A 24 -8.46 -0.44 -7.56
CA SER A 24 -9.13 -1.71 -7.26
C SER A 24 -8.58 -2.81 -8.16
N PHE A 25 -8.66 -4.07 -7.71
CA PHE A 25 -8.19 -5.19 -8.54
C PHE A 25 -8.95 -5.29 -9.87
N VAL A 26 -10.25 -4.97 -9.86
CA VAL A 26 -11.07 -4.99 -11.09
C VAL A 26 -10.65 -3.88 -12.04
N ASP A 27 -10.45 -2.65 -11.53
CA ASP A 27 -10.03 -1.52 -12.36
C ASP A 27 -8.63 -1.76 -12.94
N LEU A 28 -7.73 -2.38 -12.17
CA LEU A 28 -6.40 -2.74 -12.64
C LEU A 28 -6.42 -3.72 -13.81
N LEU A 29 -7.31 -4.72 -13.77
CA LEU A 29 -7.47 -5.69 -14.85
C LEU A 29 -8.16 -5.06 -16.07
N ALA A 30 -9.08 -4.12 -15.84
CA ALA A 30 -9.82 -3.40 -16.87
C ALA A 30 -9.01 -2.29 -17.55
N ASP A 31 -7.92 -1.81 -16.94
CA ASP A 31 -7.07 -0.77 -17.52
C ASP A 31 -6.48 -1.25 -18.87
N GLU A 32 -6.85 -0.53 -19.93
CA GLU A 32 -6.46 -0.81 -21.32
C GLU A 32 -4.96 -0.72 -21.55
N ARG A 33 -4.24 0.05 -20.72
CA ARG A 33 -2.78 0.16 -20.78
C ARG A 33 -2.10 -1.18 -20.49
N TYR A 34 -2.79 -2.12 -19.85
CA TYR A 34 -2.26 -3.43 -19.46
C TYR A 34 -3.07 -4.59 -20.05
N CYS A 35 -4.28 -4.83 -19.57
CA CYS A 35 -5.06 -6.03 -19.88
C CYS A 35 -6.38 -5.72 -20.57
N GLY A 36 -7.04 -4.59 -20.27
CA GLY A 36 -8.29 -4.19 -20.91
C GLY A 36 -9.45 -5.17 -20.73
N ILE A 37 -9.47 -5.96 -19.63
CA ILE A 37 -10.47 -7.00 -19.44
C ILE A 37 -11.77 -6.37 -18.93
N SER A 38 -12.87 -6.55 -19.68
CA SER A 38 -14.20 -6.14 -19.24
C SER A 38 -14.77 -7.10 -18.19
N TYR A 39 -15.34 -6.53 -17.12
CA TYR A 39 -15.98 -7.27 -16.03
C TYR A 39 -17.46 -6.86 -15.83
N ASN A 40 -18.20 -6.62 -16.91
CA ASN A 40 -19.62 -6.23 -16.83
C ASN A 40 -20.45 -7.23 -15.97
N GLU A 41 -20.11 -8.51 -16.04
CA GLU A 41 -20.69 -9.58 -15.22
C GLU A 41 -20.53 -9.40 -13.69
N LYS A 42 -19.47 -8.70 -13.23
CA LYS A 42 -19.23 -8.46 -11.80
C LYS A 42 -20.13 -7.35 -11.24
N GLU A 43 -20.59 -6.40 -12.06
CA GLU A 43 -21.54 -5.37 -11.64
C GLU A 43 -22.93 -5.94 -11.35
N GLU A 44 -23.38 -6.87 -12.19
CA GLU A 44 -24.65 -7.59 -12.00
C GLU A 44 -24.66 -8.34 -10.66
N VAL A 45 -23.56 -9.01 -10.30
CA VAL A 45 -23.42 -9.73 -9.04
C VAL A 45 -23.50 -8.79 -7.82
N ARG A 46 -22.93 -7.58 -7.90
CA ARG A 46 -23.08 -6.56 -6.84
C ARG A 46 -24.52 -6.11 -6.68
N GLY A 47 -25.26 -6.00 -7.79
CA GLY A 47 -26.69 -5.71 -7.78
C GLY A 47 -27.49 -6.82 -7.07
N LEU A 48 -27.18 -8.08 -7.34
CA LEU A 48 -27.80 -9.24 -6.69
C LEU A 48 -27.52 -9.29 -5.18
N LEU A 49 -26.29 -8.96 -4.77
CA LEU A 49 -25.91 -8.89 -3.36
C LEU A 49 -26.67 -7.83 -2.56
N LYS A 50 -26.88 -6.66 -3.17
CA LYS A 50 -27.68 -5.60 -2.53
C LYS A 50 -29.13 -6.04 -2.32
N LYS A 51 -29.67 -6.86 -3.23
CA LYS A 51 -31.04 -7.40 -3.13
C LYS A 51 -31.15 -8.56 -2.15
N ASN A 52 -30.13 -9.41 -2.05
CA ASN A 52 -30.10 -10.55 -1.15
C ASN A 52 -28.71 -10.69 -0.48
N PRO A 53 -28.56 -10.25 0.78
CA PRO A 53 -27.30 -10.37 1.53
C PRO A 53 -26.83 -11.83 1.72
N GLU A 54 -27.75 -12.79 1.72
CA GLU A 54 -27.47 -14.22 1.89
C GLU A 54 -27.05 -14.91 0.59
N PHE A 55 -27.07 -14.19 -0.54
CA PHE A 55 -26.73 -14.69 -1.87
C PHE A 55 -25.39 -15.44 -1.90
N TRP A 56 -24.35 -14.92 -1.22
CA TRP A 56 -23.03 -15.58 -1.22
C TRP A 56 -23.04 -16.96 -0.55
N LYS A 57 -23.89 -17.19 0.45
CA LYS A 57 -23.93 -18.49 1.15
C LYS A 57 -24.51 -19.60 0.27
N GLN A 58 -25.36 -19.21 -0.69
CA GLN A 58 -26.11 -20.13 -1.53
C GLN A 58 -25.59 -20.18 -2.96
N ARG A 59 -24.72 -19.25 -3.36
CA ARG A 59 -24.21 -19.16 -4.73
C ARG A 59 -23.22 -20.31 -5.00
N PRO A 60 -23.54 -21.27 -5.89
CA PRO A 60 -22.58 -22.29 -6.27
C PRO A 60 -21.42 -21.67 -7.05
N LEU A 61 -20.18 -22.03 -6.69
CA LEU A 61 -18.97 -21.67 -7.43
C LEU A 61 -18.88 -22.55 -8.68
N THR A 62 -19.41 -22.07 -9.81
CA THR A 62 -19.33 -22.79 -11.08
C THR A 62 -17.88 -22.96 -11.53
N GLU A 63 -17.62 -23.99 -12.35
CA GLU A 63 -16.27 -24.24 -12.88
C GLU A 63 -15.75 -23.09 -13.75
N ARG A 64 -16.65 -22.37 -14.42
CA ARG A 64 -16.31 -21.14 -15.15
C ARG A 64 -15.80 -20.06 -14.20
N MET A 65 -16.47 -19.84 -13.07
CA MET A 65 -16.05 -18.82 -12.08
C MET A 65 -14.70 -19.14 -11.47
N LYS A 66 -14.43 -20.42 -11.17
CA LYS A 66 -13.11 -20.84 -10.67
C LYS A 66 -12.01 -20.58 -11.71
N ARG A 67 -12.25 -20.95 -12.96
CA ARG A 67 -11.31 -20.69 -14.07
C ARG A 67 -11.04 -19.20 -14.26
N VAL A 68 -12.08 -18.37 -14.32
CA VAL A 68 -11.95 -16.91 -14.45
C VAL A 68 -11.18 -16.32 -13.28
N ALA A 69 -11.46 -16.73 -12.04
CA ALA A 69 -10.72 -16.27 -10.87
C ALA A 69 -9.24 -16.69 -10.93
N ALA A 70 -8.94 -17.90 -11.41
CA ALA A 70 -7.57 -18.35 -11.60
C ALA A 70 -6.86 -17.53 -12.70
N ASP A 71 -7.53 -17.24 -13.80
CA ASP A 71 -6.98 -16.44 -14.90
C ASP A 71 -6.76 -14.98 -14.49
N ASP A 72 -7.68 -14.37 -13.74
CA ASP A 72 -7.53 -13.04 -13.11
C ASP A 72 -6.20 -12.97 -12.32
N VAL A 73 -5.87 -14.01 -11.56
CA VAL A 73 -4.61 -14.10 -10.81
C VAL A 73 -3.41 -14.30 -11.74
N LYS A 74 -3.52 -15.11 -12.79
CA LYS A 74 -2.42 -15.29 -13.77
C LYS A 74 -2.09 -13.98 -14.48
N PHE A 75 -3.08 -13.17 -14.83
CA PHE A 75 -2.87 -11.87 -15.49
C PHE A 75 -2.07 -10.90 -14.63
N LEU A 76 -2.09 -11.05 -13.31
CA LEU A 76 -1.33 -10.17 -12.43
C LEU A 76 0.18 -10.19 -12.70
N LEU A 77 0.74 -11.33 -13.09
CA LEU A 77 2.16 -11.42 -13.42
C LEU A 77 2.47 -10.63 -14.70
N HIS A 78 1.62 -10.81 -15.72
CA HIS A 78 1.71 -10.11 -17.00
C HIS A 78 1.57 -8.59 -16.83
N ILE A 79 0.58 -8.14 -16.05
CA ILE A 79 0.39 -6.72 -15.71
C ILE A 79 1.64 -6.17 -15.03
N HIS A 80 2.17 -6.88 -14.04
CA HIS A 80 3.37 -6.44 -13.34
C HIS A 80 4.57 -6.28 -14.29
N GLN A 81 4.79 -7.24 -15.18
CA GLN A 81 5.87 -7.16 -16.18
C GLN A 81 5.68 -5.96 -17.12
N LYS A 82 4.46 -5.71 -17.60
CA LYS A 82 4.15 -4.52 -18.41
C LYS A 82 4.42 -3.22 -17.65
N MET A 83 4.02 -3.13 -16.38
CA MET A 83 4.30 -1.97 -15.54
C MET A 83 5.79 -1.72 -15.40
N VAL A 84 6.57 -2.76 -15.04
CA VAL A 84 8.02 -2.64 -14.84
C VAL A 84 8.73 -2.15 -16.11
N ARG A 85 8.26 -2.56 -17.30
CA ARG A 85 8.80 -2.09 -18.58
C ARG A 85 8.53 -0.60 -18.87
N LYS A 86 7.47 -0.03 -18.31
CA LYS A 86 7.11 1.39 -18.46
C LYS A 86 7.84 2.32 -17.49
N LEU A 87 8.41 1.77 -16.41
CA LEU A 87 9.10 2.56 -15.39
C LEU A 87 10.46 3.06 -15.88
N GLY A 88 10.75 4.34 -15.61
CA GLY A 88 12.08 4.93 -15.81
C GLY A 88 13.14 4.33 -14.87
N PRO A 89 14.44 4.61 -15.05
CA PRO A 89 15.50 4.12 -14.16
C PRO A 89 15.26 4.44 -12.68
N LEU A 90 14.99 5.70 -12.36
CA LEU A 90 14.66 6.17 -11.00
C LEU A 90 13.47 5.42 -10.41
N SER A 91 12.36 5.35 -11.14
CA SER A 91 11.13 4.71 -10.65
C SER A 91 11.27 3.19 -10.54
N ARG A 92 12.11 2.54 -11.37
CA ARG A 92 12.45 1.12 -11.18
C ARG A 92 13.23 0.88 -9.90
N TRP A 93 14.18 1.76 -9.57
CA TRP A 93 14.87 1.69 -8.29
C TRP A 93 13.90 1.94 -7.11
N GLN A 94 13.08 2.99 -7.18
CA GLN A 94 12.05 3.28 -6.16
C GLN A 94 11.10 2.10 -5.97
N LEU A 95 10.71 1.39 -7.04
CA LEU A 95 9.89 0.17 -6.93
C LEU A 95 10.58 -0.91 -6.09
N LYS A 96 11.88 -1.13 -6.28
CA LYS A 96 12.66 -2.10 -5.49
C LYS A 96 12.79 -1.65 -4.04
N LEU A 97 13.11 -0.37 -3.82
CA LEU A 97 13.26 0.21 -2.48
C LEU A 97 11.95 0.15 -1.70
N ARG A 98 10.87 0.78 -2.21
CA ARG A 98 9.53 0.73 -1.59
C ARG A 98 9.05 -0.70 -1.43
N GLY A 99 9.29 -1.57 -2.40
CA GLY A 99 8.99 -3.00 -2.28
C GLY A 99 9.62 -3.63 -1.05
N SER A 100 10.91 -3.37 -0.83
CA SER A 100 11.66 -3.86 0.32
C SER A 100 11.14 -3.27 1.64
N LEU A 101 10.91 -1.96 1.69
CA LEU A 101 10.36 -1.27 2.88
C LEU A 101 8.97 -1.81 3.26
N TYR A 102 8.10 -2.05 2.27
CA TYR A 102 6.78 -2.62 2.52
C TYR A 102 6.88 -4.06 3.03
N CYS A 103 7.74 -4.92 2.45
CA CYS A 103 7.94 -6.28 2.95
C CYS A 103 8.36 -6.28 4.43
N ARG A 104 9.26 -5.36 4.80
CA ARG A 104 9.72 -5.17 6.18
C ARG A 104 8.59 -4.84 7.16
N CYS A 105 7.48 -4.22 6.73
CA CYS A 105 6.32 -3.98 7.59
C CYS A 105 5.53 -5.27 7.92
N PHE A 106 5.43 -6.20 6.97
CA PHE A 106 4.55 -7.38 7.06
C PHE A 106 5.28 -8.64 7.56
N CYS A 107 6.61 -8.67 7.46
CA CYS A 107 7.45 -9.77 7.91
C CYS A 107 8.07 -9.53 9.30
N VAL A 108 7.48 -8.65 10.11
CA VAL A 108 7.92 -8.42 11.50
C VAL A 108 7.42 -9.56 12.38
N ASP A 109 8.14 -10.69 12.37
CA ASP A 109 8.08 -11.62 13.50
C ASP A 109 8.75 -10.95 14.71
N ALA A 110 8.22 -11.22 15.91
CA ALA A 110 8.46 -10.47 17.15
C ALA A 110 9.92 -10.44 17.66
N GLY A 111 10.91 -10.93 16.90
CA GLY A 111 12.30 -11.04 17.33
C GLY A 111 13.38 -10.84 16.27
N VAL A 112 13.07 -10.61 14.99
CA VAL A 112 14.11 -10.62 13.94
C VAL A 112 14.04 -9.37 13.06
N TYR A 113 14.48 -8.24 13.60
CA TYR A 113 14.81 -7.05 12.80
C TYR A 113 16.19 -7.14 12.13
N GLN A 114 17.00 -8.15 12.49
CA GLN A 114 18.44 -8.20 12.17
C GLN A 114 18.81 -8.93 10.87
N ASP A 115 17.91 -9.74 10.29
CA ASP A 115 18.21 -10.56 9.11
C ASP A 115 17.62 -10.02 7.80
N TRP A 116 17.25 -8.73 7.76
CA TRP A 116 16.73 -8.16 6.52
C TRP A 116 17.84 -7.92 5.50
N PRO A 117 17.66 -8.34 4.24
CA PRO A 117 18.62 -8.02 3.20
C PRO A 117 18.78 -6.51 3.08
N ASP A 118 19.98 -6.07 2.74
CA ASP A 118 20.27 -4.66 2.54
C ASP A 118 19.29 -4.02 1.56
N LEU A 119 18.96 -2.75 1.84
CA LEU A 119 18.11 -2.00 0.93
C LEU A 119 18.85 -1.80 -0.40
N PRO A 120 18.13 -1.84 -1.53
CA PRO A 120 18.78 -1.64 -2.82
C PRO A 120 19.40 -0.24 -2.87
N GLY A 121 20.73 -0.19 -3.03
CA GLY A 121 21.46 1.05 -3.25
C GLY A 121 20.97 1.75 -4.53
N PRO A 122 21.09 3.09 -4.57
CA PRO A 122 20.81 3.82 -5.79
C PRO A 122 21.80 3.44 -6.90
N PRO A 123 21.39 3.42 -8.18
CA PRO A 123 22.30 3.45 -9.31
C PRO A 123 23.20 4.69 -9.26
N ASP A 124 24.47 4.54 -9.61
CA ASP A 124 25.49 5.59 -9.63
C ASP A 124 25.03 6.83 -10.42
N GLU A 125 24.26 6.63 -11.50
CA GLU A 125 23.80 7.72 -12.37
C GLU A 125 22.79 8.66 -11.71
N ILE A 126 22.16 8.25 -10.61
CA ILE A 126 21.13 9.03 -9.91
C ILE A 126 21.50 9.35 -8.46
N GLU A 127 22.66 8.90 -7.98
CA GLU A 127 23.08 9.04 -6.58
C GLU A 127 23.11 10.50 -6.10
N ALA A 128 23.57 11.44 -6.95
CA ALA A 128 23.62 12.86 -6.63
C ALA A 128 22.23 13.53 -6.54
N GLU A 129 21.23 13.01 -7.26
CA GLU A 129 19.85 13.53 -7.25
C GLU A 129 19.03 12.98 -6.06
N LEU A 130 19.56 12.01 -5.32
CA LEU A 130 18.80 11.19 -4.37
C LEU A 130 18.97 11.55 -2.90
N SER A 131 19.90 12.45 -2.54
CA SER A 131 20.11 12.79 -1.13
C SER A 131 18.84 13.36 -0.46
N GLU A 132 17.97 14.02 -1.24
CA GLU A 132 16.68 14.55 -0.77
C GLU A 132 15.50 13.58 -0.92
N LEU A 133 15.68 12.47 -1.64
CA LEU A 133 14.65 11.48 -1.94
C LEU A 133 14.82 10.18 -1.15
N GLN A 134 15.73 10.14 -0.16
CA GLN A 134 15.97 8.96 0.65
C GLN A 134 14.69 8.53 1.39
N GLU A 135 14.07 7.46 0.91
CA GLU A 135 12.91 6.84 1.56
C GLU A 135 13.35 5.89 2.66
N ILE A 136 12.65 5.97 3.80
CA ILE A 136 12.92 5.13 4.97
C ILE A 136 11.63 4.48 5.47
N LEU A 137 11.80 3.43 6.26
CA LEU A 137 10.74 2.85 7.08
C LEU A 137 10.99 3.26 8.55
N SER A 138 9.97 3.79 9.21
CA SER A 138 9.95 3.96 10.66
C SER A 138 8.82 3.14 11.27
N ALA A 139 9.12 2.47 12.38
CA ALA A 139 8.16 1.75 13.19
C ALA A 139 8.00 2.48 14.53
N VAL A 140 6.81 3.04 14.78
CA VAL A 140 6.47 3.77 15.99
C VAL A 140 5.74 2.84 16.95
N ASP A 141 6.29 2.66 18.14
CA ASP A 141 5.66 1.93 19.23
C ASP A 141 4.43 2.66 19.77
N VAL A 142 3.35 1.90 19.96
CA VAL A 142 2.07 2.36 20.48
C VAL A 142 1.77 1.63 21.77
N PRO A 143 1.74 2.33 22.92
CA PRO A 143 1.39 1.71 24.19
C PRO A 143 -0.01 1.04 24.15
N PRO A 144 -0.24 -0.02 24.94
CA PRO A 144 -1.53 -0.68 25.02
C PRO A 144 -2.68 0.32 25.28
N GLY A 145 -3.77 0.16 24.53
CA GLY A 145 -4.94 1.05 24.62
C GLY A 145 -4.77 2.44 23.96
N LYS A 146 -3.58 2.79 23.45
CA LYS A 146 -3.35 4.11 22.84
C LYS A 146 -3.61 4.18 21.33
N MET A 147 -3.75 3.03 20.65
CA MET A 147 -4.00 2.99 19.19
C MET A 147 -5.27 3.77 18.78
N GLY A 148 -6.31 3.76 19.63
CA GLY A 148 -7.53 4.53 19.38
C GLY A 148 -7.32 6.04 19.26
N TYR A 149 -6.33 6.62 19.95
CA TYR A 149 -6.01 8.06 19.86
C TYR A 149 -5.29 8.41 18.56
N ILE A 150 -4.54 7.46 18.00
CA ILE A 150 -3.88 7.61 16.70
C ILE A 150 -4.93 7.57 15.59
N ILE A 151 -5.79 6.54 15.60
CA ILE A 151 -6.84 6.34 14.59
C ILE A 151 -7.88 7.46 14.67
N GLY A 152 -8.36 7.77 15.88
CA GLY A 152 -9.44 8.72 16.14
C GLY A 152 -10.81 8.22 15.70
N LYS A 153 -11.86 9.00 15.99
CA LYS A 153 -13.24 8.66 15.65
C LYS A 153 -13.39 8.51 14.13
N LYS A 154 -13.87 7.34 13.68
CA LYS A 154 -14.01 7.00 12.25
C LYS A 154 -12.71 7.17 11.43
N GLY A 155 -11.53 7.07 12.04
CA GLY A 155 -10.25 7.22 11.35
C GLY A 155 -9.85 8.68 11.03
N ALA A 156 -10.58 9.68 11.54
CA ALA A 156 -10.34 11.07 11.17
C ALA A 156 -8.94 11.60 11.56
N SER A 157 -8.38 11.10 12.66
CA SER A 157 -7.05 11.54 13.12
C SER A 157 -5.96 10.99 12.21
N ILE A 158 -5.99 9.69 11.93
CA ILE A 158 -4.99 9.05 11.07
C ILE A 158 -5.05 9.58 9.63
N LEU A 159 -6.25 9.83 9.09
CA LEU A 159 -6.42 10.45 7.77
C LEU A 159 -5.77 11.84 7.72
N ARG A 160 -6.00 12.68 8.73
CA ARG A 160 -5.38 14.01 8.79
C ARG A 160 -3.86 13.95 8.86
N ILE A 161 -3.29 12.97 9.57
CA ILE A 161 -1.84 12.77 9.63
C ILE A 161 -1.32 12.37 8.23
N LYS A 162 -1.98 11.43 7.54
CA LYS A 162 -1.65 11.01 6.17
C LYS A 162 -1.79 12.14 5.14
N GLU A 163 -2.77 13.02 5.28
CA GLU A 163 -2.91 14.18 4.39
C GLU A 163 -1.83 15.23 4.64
N SER A 164 -1.40 15.36 5.90
CA SER A 164 -0.39 16.33 6.30
C SER A 164 1.03 15.88 5.95
N CYS A 165 1.27 14.58 5.85
CA CYS A 165 2.58 14.00 5.60
C CYS A 165 2.54 13.26 4.27
N LYS A 166 3.45 13.56 3.33
CA LYS A 166 3.56 12.81 2.07
C LYS A 166 4.22 11.45 2.28
N ALA A 167 3.61 10.65 3.14
CA ALA A 167 4.11 9.36 3.61
C ALA A 167 2.95 8.36 3.71
N ASP A 168 3.26 7.12 3.40
CA ASP A 168 2.37 5.99 3.58
C ASP A 168 2.38 5.56 5.07
N ILE A 169 1.21 5.53 5.70
CA ILE A 169 1.07 5.21 7.13
C ILE A 169 0.15 4.00 7.31
N PHE A 170 0.62 3.01 8.07
CA PHE A 170 -0.10 1.77 8.34
C PHE A 170 -0.15 1.48 9.83
N THR A 171 -1.34 1.22 10.37
CA THR A 171 -1.46 0.61 11.69
C THR A 171 -1.14 -0.88 11.58
N GLY A 172 -0.44 -1.41 12.58
CA GLY A 172 -0.30 -2.85 12.76
C GLY A 172 -1.63 -3.55 13.07
N GLY A 173 -1.58 -4.87 13.30
CA GLY A 173 -2.73 -5.75 13.53
C GLY A 173 -2.80 -6.87 12.48
N ALA A 174 -3.79 -6.86 11.59
CA ALA A 174 -3.93 -7.87 10.53
C ALA A 174 -2.73 -7.95 9.55
N LYS A 175 -1.78 -7.01 9.66
CA LYS A 175 -0.65 -6.79 8.78
C LYS A 175 0.69 -6.69 9.53
N GLY A 176 0.75 -7.00 10.82
CA GLY A 176 1.97 -6.87 11.62
C GLY A 176 1.66 -6.68 13.11
N PRO A 177 2.65 -6.42 13.97
CA PRO A 177 2.45 -6.28 15.41
C PRO A 177 1.38 -5.23 15.74
N PRO A 178 0.36 -5.55 16.56
CA PRO A 178 -0.80 -4.66 16.81
C PRO A 178 -0.44 -3.37 17.57
N ASP A 179 0.75 -3.32 18.16
CA ASP A 179 1.32 -2.24 18.95
C ASP A 179 2.29 -1.36 18.15
N LYS A 180 2.32 -1.48 16.81
CA LYS A 180 3.16 -0.67 15.93
C LYS A 180 2.34 0.18 14.96
N VAL A 181 2.87 1.34 14.60
CA VAL A 181 2.49 2.10 13.40
C VAL A 181 3.70 2.23 12.49
N PHE A 182 3.57 1.78 11.25
CA PHE A 182 4.61 1.86 10.24
C PHE A 182 4.43 3.10 9.37
N VAL A 183 5.53 3.80 9.09
CA VAL A 183 5.56 5.00 8.24
C VAL A 183 6.63 4.80 7.17
N ILE A 184 6.23 4.88 5.90
CA ILE A 184 7.13 4.76 4.75
C ILE A 184 7.06 6.06 3.94
N GLY A 185 8.22 6.59 3.56
CA GLY A 185 8.31 7.74 2.67
C GLY A 185 9.67 8.43 2.81
N ILE A 186 9.80 9.62 2.21
CA ILE A 186 11.03 10.40 2.33
C ILE A 186 11.29 10.78 3.80
N MET A 187 12.57 10.80 4.19
CA MET A 187 12.99 10.96 5.59
C MET A 187 12.31 12.14 6.29
N LYS A 188 12.24 13.31 5.66
CA LYS A 188 11.60 14.52 6.23
C LYS A 188 10.13 14.30 6.57
N GLU A 189 9.37 13.67 5.68
CA GLU A 189 7.94 13.41 5.85
C GLU A 189 7.70 12.30 6.88
N VAL A 190 8.58 11.30 6.94
CA VAL A 190 8.55 10.25 7.97
C VAL A 190 8.76 10.86 9.36
N ARG A 191 9.75 11.74 9.55
CA ARG A 191 10.00 12.40 10.84
C ARG A 191 8.85 13.31 11.25
N LYS A 192 8.23 14.01 10.30
CA LYS A 192 7.02 14.79 10.53
C LYS A 192 5.87 13.91 11.03
N ALA A 193 5.61 12.79 10.35
CA ALA A 193 4.58 11.84 10.74
C ALA A 193 4.85 11.23 12.12
N GLU A 194 6.08 10.83 12.42
CA GLU A 194 6.48 10.33 13.74
C GLU A 194 6.15 11.33 14.86
N ALA A 195 6.49 12.61 14.67
CA ALA A 195 6.21 13.65 15.66
C ALA A 195 4.70 13.82 15.89
N MET A 196 3.90 13.81 14.82
CA MET A 196 2.44 13.88 14.92
C MET A 196 1.85 12.65 15.63
N LEU A 197 2.35 11.45 15.32
CA LEU A 197 1.92 10.19 15.95
C LEU A 197 2.25 10.18 17.45
N ARG A 198 3.49 10.51 17.82
CA ARG A 198 3.92 10.60 19.24
C ARG A 198 3.12 11.64 20.00
N GLY A 199 2.83 12.79 19.38
CA GLY A 199 1.96 13.82 19.94
C GLY A 199 0.56 13.31 20.29
N ARG A 200 0.00 12.37 19.52
CA ARG A 200 -1.29 11.74 19.81
C ARG A 200 -1.23 10.71 20.95
N ILE A 201 -0.12 9.98 21.06
CA ILE A 201 0.08 9.00 22.14
C ILE A 201 0.20 9.70 23.51
N GLY A 202 0.90 10.84 23.54
CA GLY A 202 1.15 11.63 24.75
C GLY A 202 -0.05 12.39 25.31
N VAL A 203 -1.21 12.37 24.63
CA VAL A 203 -2.44 13.00 25.14
C VAL A 203 -2.91 12.22 26.38
N ARG A 204 -2.78 12.83 27.56
CA ARG A 204 -3.40 12.38 28.80
C ARG A 204 -4.92 12.55 28.66
N SER A 205 -5.67 11.52 29.04
CA SER A 205 -7.12 11.63 29.23
C SER A 205 -7.37 12.66 30.32
N MET A 206 -8.05 13.76 29.97
CA MET A 206 -8.73 14.61 30.95
C MET A 206 -10.04 13.94 31.35
#